data_AF-A0A815E6Y8-F1
#
_entry.id   AF-A0A815E6Y8-F1
#
_cell.length_a   1.000
_cell.length_b   1.000
_cell.length_c   1.000
_cell.angle_alpha   90.00
_cell.angle_beta   90.00
_cell.angle_gamma   90.00
#
_symmetry.space_group_name_H-M   'P 1'
#
loop_
_entity.id
_entity.type
_entity.pdbx_description
1 polymer ?
#
loop_
_entity_poly.entity_id
_entity_poly.type
_entity_poly.pdbx_seq_one_letter_code
_entity_poly.pdbx_strand_id
1 'polypeptide(L)'
;MDSGNDKINSISSNKNNNKLRNDSKMKQHRSDLTCVVCQGPASGYNFAQISCGSCKEFFRRNALLPIGNFTCINKKEVSINNRCKIRYDMKQKCQHCRLLKCFESGMRKDHLITREEKLRKKQLIEENRRLRSKQNHIKCKLDNVKISSTLTDIDRLCLSHIKDSYISALRSTPSLITFDESLTKTYSFVDLIEIEKIIPIKIINFLRLVPEFVSLCEDDRLALVKYNIIPLVCLHDILVFDRKTELLYNTMEFTTLSSNNKNLCYLFYGYERMNNYISYIHTIINLIDNDKMTIQLLMLVLIFLKGATINDEQIWLLSNPQNVFNAHLKYVDLLFRYLMEKFLFDIAVIKMIRLVENIFKLQATSQDFQEKIRRDATTVEIHPLMKTLLGMT
;
A
#
# COMPACT_ATOMS: atom_id res chain seq x y z
N MET A 1 8.74 9.71 -42.07
CA MET A 1 10.05 9.20 -41.61
C MET A 1 9.81 8.47 -40.30
N ASP A 2 10.17 7.18 -40.30
CA ASP A 2 10.59 6.32 -39.19
C ASP A 2 11.04 7.08 -37.91
N SER A 3 11.00 6.57 -36.68
CA SER A 3 10.75 5.23 -36.13
C SER A 3 10.91 5.31 -34.60
N GLY A 4 10.40 4.32 -33.85
CA GLY A 4 11.05 3.87 -32.61
C GLY A 4 10.18 3.75 -31.35
N ASN A 5 9.55 2.59 -31.14
CA ASN A 5 9.69 1.78 -29.91
C ASN A 5 8.78 0.53 -29.91
N ASP A 6 9.25 -0.56 -30.51
CA ASP A 6 8.68 -1.91 -30.38
C ASP A 6 9.80 -2.95 -30.18
N LYS A 7 10.46 -2.96 -29.01
CA LYS A 7 11.48 -3.98 -28.69
C LYS A 7 11.56 -4.33 -27.19
N ILE A 8 10.47 -4.75 -26.56
CA ILE A 8 10.56 -5.45 -25.25
C ILE A 8 9.72 -6.75 -25.17
N ASN A 9 8.74 -6.98 -26.06
CA ASN A 9 7.88 -8.18 -26.01
C ASN A 9 8.36 -9.41 -26.81
N SER A 10 9.61 -9.46 -27.28
CA SER A 10 10.10 -10.55 -28.16
C SER A 10 10.98 -11.62 -27.49
N ILE A 11 11.33 -11.48 -26.19
CA ILE A 11 12.32 -12.37 -25.55
C ILE A 11 11.68 -13.58 -24.84
N SER A 12 10.41 -13.51 -24.42
CA SER A 12 9.72 -14.65 -23.77
C SER A 12 9.15 -15.67 -24.76
N SER A 13 8.88 -15.26 -25.99
CA SER A 13 8.31 -16.10 -27.06
C SER A 13 9.33 -17.03 -27.72
N ASN A 14 10.62 -16.65 -27.69
CA ASN A 14 11.68 -17.36 -28.40
C ASN A 14 12.21 -18.62 -27.68
N LYS A 15 12.04 -18.72 -26.35
CA LYS A 15 12.43 -19.93 -25.58
C LYS A 15 11.47 -21.10 -25.79
N ASN A 16 10.18 -20.84 -26.04
CA ASN A 16 9.19 -21.88 -26.30
C ASN A 16 9.31 -22.46 -27.71
N ASN A 17 9.61 -21.61 -28.71
CA ASN A 17 9.75 -22.04 -30.11
C ASN A 17 10.99 -22.93 -30.35
N ASN A 18 12.09 -22.72 -29.62
CA ASN A 18 13.28 -23.56 -29.73
C ASN A 18 13.09 -24.96 -29.09
N LYS A 19 12.21 -25.10 -28.10
CA LYS A 19 11.88 -26.40 -27.49
C LYS A 19 10.99 -27.25 -28.41
N LEU A 20 10.01 -26.62 -29.06
CA LEU A 20 9.13 -27.24 -30.07
C LEU A 20 9.86 -27.64 -31.36
N ARG A 21 10.87 -26.86 -31.79
CA ARG A 21 11.71 -27.16 -32.97
C ARG A 21 12.69 -28.33 -32.74
N ASN A 22 13.19 -28.52 -31.51
CA ASN A 22 14.04 -29.66 -31.18
C ASN A 22 13.25 -30.97 -31.02
N ASP A 23 12.02 -30.90 -30.51
CA ASP A 23 11.12 -32.07 -30.44
C ASP A 23 10.65 -32.56 -31.83
N SER A 24 10.59 -31.67 -32.83
CA SER A 24 10.19 -32.00 -34.19
C SER A 24 11.34 -32.60 -35.02
N LYS A 25 12.58 -32.13 -34.85
CA LYS A 25 13.76 -32.77 -35.49
C LYS A 25 14.07 -34.18 -34.95
N MET A 26 13.72 -34.49 -33.70
CA MET A 26 13.82 -35.86 -33.15
C MET A 26 12.61 -36.77 -33.47
N LYS A 27 11.54 -36.27 -34.09
CA LYS A 27 10.36 -37.07 -34.46
C LYS A 27 10.50 -37.73 -35.83
N GLN A 28 11.28 -37.16 -36.74
CA GLN A 28 11.43 -37.66 -38.12
C GLN A 28 12.26 -38.94 -38.27
N HIS A 29 13.03 -39.35 -37.25
CA HIS A 29 13.83 -40.59 -37.27
C HIS A 29 13.20 -41.77 -36.48
N ARG A 30 11.96 -41.63 -35.97
CA ARG A 30 11.35 -42.62 -35.06
C ARG A 30 10.67 -43.81 -35.76
N SER A 31 10.45 -43.76 -37.07
CA SER A 31 9.72 -44.80 -37.81
C SER A 31 10.53 -46.08 -38.08
N ASP A 32 11.86 -46.03 -38.03
CA ASP A 32 12.73 -47.19 -38.37
C ASP A 32 13.41 -47.83 -37.15
N LEU A 33 13.13 -47.35 -35.94
CA LEU A 33 13.76 -47.86 -34.73
C LEU A 33 13.13 -49.19 -34.29
N THR A 34 13.97 -50.20 -34.10
CA THR A 34 13.54 -51.55 -33.69
C THR A 34 13.82 -51.79 -32.21
N CYS A 35 12.87 -52.38 -31.49
CA CYS A 35 12.98 -52.66 -30.06
C CYS A 35 14.01 -53.77 -29.80
N VAL A 36 15.04 -53.47 -29.00
CA VAL A 36 16.13 -54.40 -28.66
C VAL A 36 15.71 -55.64 -27.85
N VAL A 37 14.45 -55.71 -27.40
CA VAL A 37 13.89 -56.82 -26.61
C VAL A 37 13.04 -57.76 -27.45
N CYS A 38 12.13 -57.23 -28.27
CA CYS A 38 11.16 -58.04 -29.02
C CYS A 38 11.20 -57.83 -30.54
N GLN A 39 12.10 -57.00 -31.04
CA GLN A 39 12.28 -56.68 -32.46
C GLN A 39 11.04 -56.09 -33.16
N GLY A 40 10.09 -55.53 -32.40
CA GLY A 40 8.96 -54.77 -32.96
C GLY A 40 9.24 -53.27 -33.03
N PRO A 41 8.30 -52.47 -33.57
CA PRO A 41 8.46 -51.02 -33.71
C PRO A 41 8.70 -50.35 -32.35
N ALA A 42 9.81 -49.61 -32.23
CA ALA A 42 10.18 -48.93 -30.99
C ALA A 42 9.46 -47.58 -30.87
N SER A 43 9.10 -47.20 -29.65
CA SER A 43 8.54 -45.86 -29.37
C SER A 43 9.63 -44.83 -29.04
N GLY A 44 10.87 -45.28 -28.89
CA GLY A 44 12.04 -44.47 -28.60
C GLY A 44 12.90 -45.06 -27.48
N TYR A 45 13.70 -44.21 -26.85
CA TYR A 45 14.61 -44.57 -25.77
C TYR A 45 13.85 -44.61 -24.43
N ASN A 46 13.81 -45.77 -23.77
CA ASN A 46 13.18 -45.94 -22.45
C ASN A 46 14.11 -46.79 -21.56
N PHE A 47 14.33 -46.34 -20.32
CA PHE A 47 15.19 -47.04 -19.35
C PHE A 47 16.60 -47.36 -19.90
N ALA A 48 17.21 -46.40 -20.58
CA ALA A 48 18.53 -46.51 -21.23
C ALA A 48 18.61 -47.36 -22.52
N GLN A 49 17.48 -47.78 -23.11
CA GLN A 49 17.50 -48.60 -24.33
C GLN A 49 16.35 -48.29 -25.30
N ILE A 50 16.57 -48.55 -26.60
CA ILE A 50 15.54 -48.41 -27.64
C ILE A 50 14.51 -49.53 -27.47
N SER A 51 13.28 -49.18 -27.09
CA SER A 51 12.24 -50.16 -26.80
C SER A 51 10.84 -49.73 -27.24
N CYS A 52 9.96 -50.70 -27.46
CA CYS A 52 8.55 -50.45 -27.77
C CYS A 52 7.76 -50.12 -26.51
N GLY A 53 6.59 -49.48 -26.67
CA GLY A 53 5.72 -49.11 -25.55
C GLY A 53 5.32 -50.30 -24.66
N SER A 54 5.15 -51.48 -25.26
CA SER A 54 4.83 -52.71 -24.52
C SER A 54 5.99 -53.18 -23.64
N CYS A 55 7.24 -53.16 -24.14
CA CYS A 55 8.41 -53.55 -23.34
C CYS A 55 8.77 -52.49 -22.29
N LYS A 56 8.60 -51.21 -22.59
CA LYS A 56 8.69 -50.12 -21.60
C LYS A 56 7.77 -50.38 -20.42
N GLU A 57 6.49 -50.59 -20.70
CA GLU A 57 5.47 -50.72 -19.66
C GLU A 57 5.62 -52.03 -18.88
N PHE A 58 6.00 -53.12 -19.56
CA PHE A 58 6.34 -54.38 -18.93
C PHE A 58 7.54 -54.25 -17.98
N PHE A 59 8.62 -53.61 -18.41
CA PHE A 59 9.82 -53.40 -17.58
C PHE A 59 9.50 -52.54 -16.35
N ARG A 60 8.71 -51.47 -16.53
CA ARG A 60 8.27 -50.59 -15.44
C ARG A 60 7.53 -51.31 -14.33
N ARG A 61 6.73 -52.33 -14.66
CA ARG A 61 5.94 -53.10 -13.69
C ARG A 61 6.76 -54.18 -12.99
N ASN A 62 7.73 -54.76 -13.68
CA ASN A 62 8.35 -56.03 -13.26
C ASN A 62 9.82 -55.93 -12.86
N ALA A 63 10.56 -54.89 -13.24
CA ALA A 63 12.01 -54.81 -13.00
C ALA A 63 12.43 -54.63 -11.53
N LEU A 64 11.49 -54.31 -10.63
CA LEU A 64 11.72 -54.26 -9.19
C LEU A 64 11.31 -55.56 -8.47
N LEU A 65 10.66 -56.50 -9.17
CA LEU A 65 10.29 -57.79 -8.62
C LEU A 65 11.47 -58.77 -8.77
N PRO A 66 11.68 -59.69 -7.79
CA PRO A 66 12.65 -60.76 -7.95
C PRO A 66 12.36 -61.58 -9.22
N ILE A 67 13.39 -61.84 -10.04
CA ILE A 67 13.22 -62.61 -11.29
C ILE A 67 12.68 -64.03 -11.04
N GLY A 68 12.95 -64.59 -9.85
CA GLY A 68 12.43 -65.87 -9.39
C GLY A 68 10.90 -65.92 -9.22
N ASN A 69 10.23 -64.77 -9.18
CA ASN A 69 8.76 -64.71 -9.12
C ASN A 69 8.10 -65.04 -10.48
N PHE A 70 8.90 -65.12 -11.55
CA PHE A 70 8.41 -65.46 -12.88
C PHE A 70 8.87 -66.86 -13.26
N THR A 71 7.94 -67.74 -13.61
CA THR A 71 8.25 -69.08 -14.10
C THR A 71 8.35 -69.08 -15.63
N CYS A 72 9.40 -69.71 -16.17
CA CYS A 72 9.52 -69.91 -17.61
C CYS A 72 8.53 -70.98 -18.09
N ILE A 73 7.86 -70.76 -19.25
CA ILE A 73 6.94 -71.76 -19.82
C ILE A 73 7.65 -73.09 -20.09
N ASN A 74 8.92 -73.04 -20.50
CA ASN A 74 9.67 -74.25 -20.86
C ASN A 74 10.10 -75.09 -19.63
N LYS A 75 9.81 -74.64 -18.39
CA LYS A 75 9.92 -75.35 -17.08
C LYS A 75 11.19 -76.17 -16.79
N LYS A 76 12.25 -76.09 -17.59
CA LYS A 76 13.59 -76.61 -17.28
C LYS A 76 14.50 -75.46 -16.90
N GLU A 77 15.51 -75.73 -16.08
CA GLU A 77 16.55 -74.77 -15.72
C GLU A 77 16.93 -73.91 -16.93
N VAL A 78 16.79 -72.60 -16.76
CA VAL A 78 16.98 -71.64 -17.85
C VAL A 78 18.47 -71.53 -18.14
N SER A 79 18.99 -72.48 -18.91
CA SER A 79 20.32 -72.42 -19.51
C SER A 79 20.28 -71.54 -20.76
N ILE A 80 21.46 -71.10 -21.23
CA ILE A 80 21.57 -70.26 -22.43
C ILE A 80 20.88 -70.88 -23.65
N ASN A 81 20.79 -72.22 -23.69
CA ASN A 81 20.22 -73.04 -24.75
C ASN A 81 18.70 -73.31 -24.61
N ASN A 82 18.08 -73.02 -23.46
CA ASN A 82 16.66 -73.32 -23.18
C ASN A 82 15.75 -72.08 -23.00
N ARG A 83 16.21 -70.89 -23.39
CA ARG A 83 15.45 -69.64 -23.27
C ARG A 83 14.34 -69.52 -24.32
N CYS A 84 13.17 -69.03 -23.92
CA CYS A 84 12.09 -68.73 -24.86
C CYS A 84 12.51 -67.59 -25.81
N LYS A 85 12.32 -67.78 -27.12
CA LYS A 85 12.57 -66.73 -28.12
C LYS A 85 11.57 -65.59 -27.96
N ILE A 86 12.06 -64.38 -27.68
CA ILE A 86 11.22 -63.18 -27.54
C ILE A 86 11.09 -62.47 -28.89
N ARG A 87 9.88 -62.44 -29.44
CA ARG A 87 9.51 -61.75 -30.68
C ARG A 87 8.30 -60.85 -30.46
N TYR A 88 8.03 -59.92 -31.38
CA TYR A 88 6.95 -58.96 -31.24
C TYR A 88 5.57 -59.63 -31.01
N ASP A 89 5.30 -60.72 -31.71
CA ASP A 89 4.09 -61.54 -31.64
C ASP A 89 4.06 -62.48 -30.42
N MET A 90 5.22 -62.92 -29.92
CA MET A 90 5.32 -63.94 -28.87
C MET A 90 5.77 -63.40 -27.50
N LYS A 91 6.05 -62.11 -27.38
CA LYS A 91 6.58 -61.46 -26.16
C LYS A 91 5.68 -61.58 -24.94
N GLN A 92 4.40 -61.93 -25.09
CA GLN A 92 3.50 -62.12 -23.96
C GLN A 92 3.54 -63.54 -23.38
N LYS A 93 4.10 -64.51 -24.12
CA LYS A 93 4.08 -65.92 -23.70
C LYS A 93 4.88 -66.12 -22.41
N CYS A 94 6.16 -65.73 -22.37
CA CYS A 94 7.03 -65.99 -21.23
C CYS A 94 7.49 -64.69 -20.54
N GLN A 95 6.91 -64.37 -19.39
CA GLN A 95 7.29 -63.18 -18.61
C GLN A 95 8.72 -63.28 -18.06
N HIS A 96 9.15 -64.47 -17.63
CA HIS A 96 10.50 -64.71 -17.12
C HIS A 96 11.58 -64.37 -18.16
N CYS A 97 11.55 -65.04 -19.33
CA CYS A 97 12.53 -64.82 -20.40
C CYS A 97 12.46 -63.40 -20.96
N ARG A 98 11.27 -62.78 -20.99
CA ARG A 98 11.12 -61.39 -21.42
C ARG A 98 11.79 -60.43 -20.46
N LEU A 99 11.61 -60.60 -19.15
CA LEU A 99 12.23 -59.73 -18.15
C LEU A 99 13.74 -59.91 -18.13
N LEU A 100 14.23 -61.15 -18.23
CA LEU A 100 15.65 -61.44 -18.37
C LEU A 100 16.24 -60.73 -19.60
N LYS A 101 15.57 -60.84 -20.77
CA LYS A 101 16.02 -60.17 -22.00
C LYS A 101 16.02 -58.65 -21.88
N CYS A 102 15.09 -58.05 -21.13
CA CYS A 102 15.12 -56.61 -20.85
C CYS A 102 16.42 -56.19 -20.14
N PHE A 103 16.82 -56.93 -19.10
CA PHE A 103 18.06 -56.64 -18.37
C PHE A 103 19.30 -56.90 -19.23
N GLU A 104 19.35 -58.02 -19.95
CA GLU A 104 20.48 -58.36 -20.83
C GLU A 104 20.67 -57.36 -21.97
N SER A 105 19.57 -56.81 -22.51
CA SER A 105 19.64 -55.76 -23.51
C SER A 105 20.04 -54.40 -22.92
N GLY A 106 20.27 -54.30 -21.59
CA GLY A 106 20.78 -53.10 -20.92
C GLY A 106 19.71 -52.15 -20.36
N MET A 107 18.46 -52.60 -20.19
CA MET A 107 17.44 -51.77 -19.53
C MET A 107 17.78 -51.60 -18.04
N ARG A 108 17.81 -50.35 -17.56
CA ARG A 108 18.24 -50.03 -16.19
C ARG A 108 17.07 -49.76 -15.25
N LYS A 109 16.98 -50.53 -14.16
CA LYS A 109 15.95 -50.36 -13.12
C LYS A 109 16.12 -49.09 -12.30
N ASP A 110 17.32 -48.50 -12.24
CA ASP A 110 17.60 -47.26 -11.49
C ASP A 110 16.84 -46.05 -12.02
N HIS A 111 16.35 -46.12 -13.27
CA HIS A 111 15.49 -45.11 -13.88
C HIS A 111 14.02 -45.26 -13.48
N LEU A 112 13.69 -46.19 -12.58
CA LEU A 112 12.36 -46.35 -12.00
C LEU A 112 12.27 -45.58 -10.69
N ILE A 113 11.32 -44.66 -10.63
CA ILE A 113 10.98 -43.96 -9.39
C ILE A 113 10.49 -44.99 -8.37
N THR A 114 11.20 -45.11 -7.26
CA THR A 114 10.88 -46.03 -6.15
C THR A 114 9.54 -45.69 -5.50
N ARG A 115 8.97 -46.64 -4.75
CA ARG A 115 7.71 -46.40 -4.00
C ARG A 115 7.86 -45.27 -2.99
N GLU A 116 9.02 -45.22 -2.33
CA GLU A 116 9.38 -44.20 -1.35
C GLU A 116 9.45 -42.80 -1.98
N GLU A 117 10.08 -42.67 -3.15
CA GLU A 117 10.18 -41.37 -3.82
C GLU A 117 8.85 -40.88 -4.40
N LYS A 118 7.96 -41.80 -4.80
CA LYS A 118 6.57 -41.46 -5.12
C LYS A 118 5.80 -40.95 -3.91
N LEU A 119 6.01 -41.56 -2.74
CA LEU A 119 5.36 -41.12 -1.50
C LEU A 119 5.84 -39.72 -1.09
N ARG A 120 7.16 -39.48 -1.15
CA ARG A 120 7.76 -38.18 -0.86
C ARG A 120 7.23 -37.09 -1.79
N LYS A 121 7.12 -37.36 -3.10
CA LYS A 121 6.52 -36.41 -4.05
C LYS A 121 5.04 -36.14 -3.78
N LYS A 122 4.26 -37.15 -3.37
CA LYS A 122 2.86 -36.96 -2.98
C LYS A 122 2.72 -36.08 -1.74
N GLN A 123 3.55 -36.32 -0.72
CA GLN A 123 3.59 -35.49 0.50
C GLN A 123 3.93 -34.03 0.16
N LEU A 124 4.95 -33.81 -0.68
CA LEU A 124 5.35 -32.46 -1.12
C LEU A 124 4.23 -31.74 -1.88
N ILE A 125 3.48 -32.46 -2.72
CA ILE A 125 2.35 -31.89 -3.47
C ILE A 125 1.21 -31.50 -2.53
N GLU A 126 0.92 -32.34 -1.53
CA GLU A 126 -0.15 -32.07 -0.57
C GLU A 126 0.20 -30.91 0.36
N GLU A 127 1.44 -30.84 0.83
CA GLU A 127 1.97 -29.70 1.59
C GLU A 127 1.89 -28.40 0.78
N ASN A 128 2.33 -28.42 -0.49
CA ASN A 128 2.19 -27.27 -1.38
C ASN A 128 0.73 -26.88 -1.65
N ARG A 129 -0.20 -27.83 -1.71
CA ARG A 129 -1.65 -27.52 -1.79
C ARG A 129 -2.15 -26.83 -0.53
N ARG A 130 -1.72 -27.29 0.66
CA ARG A 130 -2.05 -26.65 1.95
C ARG A 130 -1.46 -25.25 2.07
N LEU A 131 -0.24 -25.04 1.57
CA LEU A 131 0.37 -23.71 1.53
C LEU A 131 -0.39 -22.78 0.56
N ARG A 132 -0.76 -23.26 -0.62
CA ARG A 132 -1.55 -22.49 -1.60
C ARG A 132 -2.96 -22.16 -1.12
N SER A 133 -3.63 -23.05 -0.39
CA SER A 133 -4.96 -22.77 0.17
C SER A 133 -4.90 -21.69 1.25
N LYS A 134 -3.87 -21.70 2.11
CA LYS A 134 -3.60 -20.61 3.08
C LYS A 134 -3.28 -19.28 2.38
N GLN A 135 -2.49 -19.32 1.30
CA GLN A 135 -2.12 -18.13 0.54
C GLN A 135 -3.30 -17.51 -0.22
N ASN A 136 -4.20 -18.33 -0.77
CA ASN A 136 -5.43 -17.87 -1.43
C ASN A 136 -6.44 -17.26 -0.44
N HIS A 137 -6.47 -17.74 0.81
CA HIS A 137 -7.34 -17.18 1.85
C HIS A 137 -6.90 -15.78 2.31
N ILE A 138 -5.61 -15.47 2.19
CA ILE A 138 -5.03 -14.13 2.45
C ILE A 138 -5.20 -13.23 1.22
N LYS A 139 -4.96 -13.76 0.01
CA LYS A 139 -5.12 -13.01 -1.23
C LYS A 139 -6.57 -12.53 -1.46
N CYS A 140 -7.56 -13.35 -1.12
CA CYS A 140 -8.98 -12.97 -1.18
C CYS A 140 -9.38 -11.89 -0.15
N LYS A 141 -8.59 -11.65 0.90
CA LYS A 141 -8.80 -10.54 1.84
C LYS A 141 -8.11 -9.24 1.38
N LEU A 142 -7.02 -9.33 0.62
CA LEU A 142 -6.28 -8.16 0.13
C LEU A 142 -6.83 -7.61 -1.19
N ASP A 143 -7.39 -8.47 -2.06
CA ASP A 143 -8.02 -8.05 -3.32
C ASP A 143 -9.34 -7.27 -3.09
N ASN A 144 -9.86 -7.23 -1.85
CA ASN A 144 -11.02 -6.42 -1.45
C ASN A 144 -10.67 -5.00 -0.98
N VAL A 145 -9.39 -4.64 -0.86
CA VAL A 145 -9.00 -3.21 -0.80
C VAL A 145 -8.81 -2.72 -2.24
N LYS A 146 -9.89 -2.75 -3.03
CA LYS A 146 -10.00 -1.77 -4.10
C LYS A 146 -10.13 -0.44 -3.38
N ILE A 147 -9.04 0.33 -3.29
CA ILE A 147 -9.16 1.78 -3.09
C ILE A 147 -10.09 2.22 -4.22
N SER A 148 -11.35 2.49 -3.88
CA SER A 148 -12.33 2.98 -4.84
C SER A 148 -11.75 4.29 -5.36
N SER A 149 -11.15 4.27 -6.55
CA SER A 149 -10.44 5.42 -7.09
C SER A 149 -11.37 6.58 -7.44
N THR A 150 -12.68 6.37 -7.31
CA THR A 150 -13.75 7.32 -7.62
C THR A 150 -14.50 7.71 -6.36
N LEU A 151 -14.77 9.01 -6.22
CA LEU A 151 -15.70 9.53 -5.23
C LEU A 151 -17.11 8.99 -5.49
N THR A 152 -17.75 8.48 -4.44
CA THR A 152 -19.16 8.10 -4.41
C THR A 152 -20.02 9.34 -4.12
N ASP A 153 -21.34 9.22 -4.30
CA ASP A 153 -22.26 10.31 -3.97
C ASP A 153 -22.28 10.64 -2.48
N ILE A 154 -22.03 9.64 -1.62
CA ILE A 154 -21.86 9.83 -0.18
C ILE A 154 -20.62 10.69 0.11
N ASP A 155 -19.54 10.47 -0.63
CA ASP A 155 -18.33 11.28 -0.47
C ASP A 155 -18.56 12.72 -0.91
N ARG A 156 -19.24 12.93 -2.05
CA ARG A 156 -19.58 14.29 -2.52
C ARG A 156 -20.46 15.03 -1.53
N LEU A 157 -21.44 14.34 -0.93
CA LEU A 157 -22.25 14.90 0.14
C LEU A 157 -21.40 15.26 1.37
N CYS A 158 -20.47 14.38 1.76
CA CYS A 158 -19.54 14.64 2.85
C CYS A 158 -18.65 15.86 2.55
N LEU A 159 -18.12 15.98 1.34
CA LEU A 159 -17.32 17.13 0.91
C LEU A 159 -18.12 18.45 0.97
N SER A 160 -19.38 18.45 0.49
CA SER A 160 -20.25 19.62 0.61
C SER A 160 -20.50 19.98 2.07
N HIS A 161 -20.85 18.98 2.89
CA HIS A 161 -21.10 19.19 4.30
C HIS A 161 -19.89 19.78 5.04
N ILE A 162 -18.68 19.30 4.76
CA ILE A 162 -17.43 19.85 5.33
C ILE A 162 -17.28 21.33 4.94
N LYS A 163 -17.44 21.65 3.66
CA LYS A 163 -17.34 23.01 3.15
C LYS A 163 -18.37 23.94 3.80
N ASP A 164 -19.63 23.53 3.84
CA ASP A 164 -20.73 24.32 4.38
C ASP A 164 -20.60 24.51 5.90
N SER A 165 -20.20 23.45 6.61
CA SER A 165 -19.92 23.49 8.06
C SER A 165 -18.79 24.47 8.37
N TYR A 166 -17.70 24.43 7.59
CA TYR A 166 -16.59 25.37 7.76
C TYR A 166 -17.05 26.82 7.57
N ILE A 167 -17.77 27.11 6.49
CA ILE A 167 -18.28 28.46 6.21
C ILE A 167 -19.24 28.92 7.32
N SER A 168 -20.13 28.05 7.78
CA SER A 168 -21.09 28.33 8.84
C SER A 168 -20.39 28.66 10.17
N ALA A 169 -19.37 27.88 10.55
CA ALA A 169 -18.58 28.13 11.76
C ALA A 169 -17.84 29.48 11.72
N LEU A 170 -17.33 29.86 10.55
CA LEU A 170 -16.68 31.16 10.34
C LEU A 170 -17.64 32.34 10.51
N ARG A 171 -18.88 32.21 10.01
CA ARG A 171 -19.91 33.27 10.08
C ARG A 171 -20.55 33.41 11.46
N SER A 172 -20.72 32.31 12.17
CA SER A 172 -21.38 32.27 13.48
C SER A 172 -20.48 32.74 14.64
N THR A 173 -19.16 32.80 14.43
CA THR A 173 -18.23 33.28 15.46
C THR A 173 -18.13 34.81 15.38
N PRO A 174 -18.60 35.57 16.39
CA PRO A 174 -18.61 37.02 16.33
C PRO A 174 -17.20 37.60 16.17
N SER A 175 -17.04 38.53 15.24
CA SER A 175 -15.85 39.37 15.12
C SER A 175 -15.81 40.33 16.32
N LEU A 176 -15.34 39.88 17.48
CA LEU A 176 -15.39 40.68 18.71
C LEU A 176 -14.44 41.89 18.72
N ILE A 177 -13.69 42.15 17.64
CA ILE A 177 -12.73 43.25 17.58
C ILE A 177 -12.93 43.99 16.26
N THR A 178 -13.71 45.07 16.30
CA THR A 178 -13.54 46.18 15.37
C THR A 178 -12.19 46.81 15.69
N PHE A 179 -11.19 46.59 14.84
CA PHE A 179 -9.99 47.41 14.85
C PHE A 179 -10.45 48.86 14.70
N ASP A 180 -10.13 49.70 15.67
CA ASP A 180 -10.23 51.14 15.44
C ASP A 180 -9.13 51.48 14.42
N GLU A 181 -9.55 51.90 13.22
CA GLU A 181 -8.64 52.33 12.15
C GLU A 181 -7.87 53.60 12.52
N SER A 182 -8.19 54.25 13.65
CA SER A 182 -7.40 55.34 14.19
C SER A 182 -6.04 54.81 14.68
N LEU A 183 -4.97 55.24 14.02
CA LEU A 183 -3.54 54.96 14.27
C LEU A 183 -3.01 55.40 15.67
N THR A 184 -3.86 55.44 16.70
CA THR A 184 -3.52 56.01 18.01
C THR A 184 -3.29 54.98 19.11
N LYS A 185 -3.65 53.70 18.90
CA LYS A 185 -3.50 52.66 19.92
C LYS A 185 -2.21 51.86 19.75
N THR A 186 -1.33 51.91 20.74
CA THR A 186 -0.18 51.01 20.87
C THR A 186 -0.71 49.64 21.30
N TYR A 187 -0.61 48.63 20.43
CA TYR A 187 -1.05 47.27 20.76
C TYR A 187 0.02 46.55 21.59
N SER A 188 -0.39 45.97 22.72
CA SER A 188 0.47 45.12 23.54
C SER A 188 0.52 43.69 22.99
N PHE A 189 1.47 42.89 23.49
CA PHE A 189 1.53 41.45 23.19
C PHE A 189 0.22 40.72 23.60
N VAL A 190 -0.42 41.16 24.68
CA VAL A 190 -1.69 40.57 25.16
C VAL A 190 -2.82 40.83 24.19
N ASP A 191 -2.91 42.05 23.66
CA ASP A 191 -3.96 42.42 22.73
C ASP A 191 -3.90 41.54 21.47
N LEU A 192 -2.68 41.20 21.02
CA LEU A 192 -2.50 40.28 19.89
C LEU A 192 -2.90 38.85 20.21
N ILE A 193 -2.53 38.32 21.38
CA ILE A 193 -2.95 36.98 21.78
C ILE A 193 -4.48 36.90 21.92
N GLU A 194 -5.13 37.98 22.39
CA GLU A 194 -6.59 38.07 22.43
C GLU A 194 -7.22 38.11 21.03
N ILE A 195 -6.60 38.80 20.07
CA ILE A 195 -7.04 38.80 18.67
C ILE A 195 -6.88 37.41 18.06
N GLU A 196 -5.72 36.77 18.25
CA GLU A 196 -5.42 35.46 17.67
C GLU A 196 -6.32 34.36 18.23
N LYS A 197 -6.85 34.50 19.46
CA LYS A 197 -7.82 33.58 20.07
C LYS A 197 -9.07 33.35 19.21
N ILE A 198 -9.46 34.30 18.36
CA ILE A 198 -10.65 34.21 17.51
C ILE A 198 -10.56 33.01 16.55
N ILE A 199 -9.37 32.73 16.01
CA ILE A 199 -9.17 31.68 15.00
C ILE A 199 -9.35 30.28 15.63
N PRO A 200 -8.69 29.92 16.75
CA PRO A 200 -8.98 28.69 17.48
C PRO A 200 -10.47 28.48 17.79
N ILE A 201 -11.20 29.53 18.20
CA ILE A 201 -12.64 29.42 18.48
C ILE A 201 -13.42 29.07 17.21
N LYS A 202 -13.13 29.71 16.07
CA LYS A 202 -13.74 29.38 14.77
C LYS A 202 -13.48 27.93 14.39
N ILE A 203 -12.25 27.45 14.57
CA ILE A 203 -11.88 26.06 14.28
C ILE A 203 -12.61 25.09 15.21
N ILE A 204 -12.70 25.37 16.51
CA ILE A 204 -13.43 24.53 17.47
C ILE A 204 -14.92 24.47 17.11
N ASN A 205 -15.52 25.59 16.70
CA ASN A 205 -16.91 25.62 16.23
C ASN A 205 -17.10 24.80 14.95
N PHE A 206 -16.12 24.82 14.03
CA PHE A 206 -16.13 23.93 12.87
C PHE A 206 -16.05 22.46 13.29
N LEU A 207 -15.14 22.09 14.20
CA LEU A 207 -14.99 20.71 14.68
C LEU A 207 -16.26 20.18 15.38
N ARG A 208 -17.03 21.05 16.04
CA ARG A 208 -18.34 20.70 16.63
C ARG A 208 -19.41 20.32 15.60
N LEU A 209 -19.21 20.67 14.34
CA LEU A 209 -20.08 20.26 13.23
C LEU A 209 -19.58 18.97 12.54
N VAL A 210 -18.46 18.41 12.98
CA VAL A 210 -17.88 17.17 12.41
C VAL A 210 -18.41 15.95 13.19
N PRO A 211 -19.21 15.05 12.56
CA PRO A 211 -19.85 13.94 13.27
C PRO A 211 -18.87 13.03 14.02
N GLU A 212 -17.76 12.69 13.37
CA GLU A 212 -16.69 11.85 13.92
C GLU A 212 -16.08 12.49 15.16
N PHE A 213 -15.89 13.81 15.17
CA PHE A 213 -15.32 14.52 16.30
C PHE A 213 -16.30 14.55 17.48
N VAL A 214 -17.57 14.83 17.23
CA VAL A 214 -18.62 14.88 18.26
C VAL A 214 -18.86 13.50 18.89
N SER A 215 -18.65 12.42 18.14
CA SER A 215 -18.81 11.05 18.63
C SER A 215 -17.75 10.57 19.63
N LEU A 216 -16.63 11.31 19.77
CA LEU A 216 -15.58 11.01 20.73
C LEU A 216 -15.96 11.47 22.15
N CYS A 217 -15.37 10.84 23.17
CA CYS A 217 -15.55 11.30 24.55
C CYS A 217 -14.90 12.68 24.78
N GLU A 218 -15.31 13.37 25.84
CA GLU A 218 -14.83 14.72 26.15
C GLU A 218 -13.31 14.81 26.31
N ASP A 219 -12.71 13.85 27.03
CA ASP A 219 -11.27 13.82 27.26
C ASP A 219 -10.49 13.68 25.93
N ASP A 220 -10.93 12.81 25.03
CA ASP A 220 -10.30 12.61 23.73
C ASP A 220 -10.45 13.86 22.84
N ARG A 221 -11.61 14.50 22.84
CA ARG A 221 -11.83 15.75 22.09
C ARG A 221 -10.92 16.87 22.60
N LEU A 222 -10.83 17.03 23.92
CA LEU A 222 -9.97 18.02 24.56
C LEU A 222 -8.50 17.77 24.26
N ALA A 223 -8.06 16.51 24.36
CA ALA A 223 -6.70 16.12 24.02
C ALA A 223 -6.37 16.46 22.55
N LEU A 224 -7.19 16.02 21.60
CA LEU A 224 -6.96 16.28 20.17
C LEU A 224 -6.89 17.78 19.84
N VAL A 225 -7.79 18.59 20.42
CA VAL A 225 -7.75 20.05 20.25
C VAL A 225 -6.46 20.63 20.85
N LYS A 226 -6.10 20.23 22.07
CA LYS A 226 -4.88 20.74 22.73
C LYS A 226 -3.62 20.53 21.88
N TYR A 227 -3.45 19.37 21.24
CA TYR A 227 -2.26 19.09 20.42
C TYR A 227 -2.31 19.73 19.04
N ASN A 228 -3.48 19.70 18.40
CA ASN A 228 -3.56 19.99 16.97
C ASN A 228 -4.10 21.39 16.64
N ILE A 229 -4.56 22.19 17.62
CA ILE A 229 -5.20 23.47 17.31
C ILE A 229 -4.25 24.48 16.64
N ILE A 230 -2.99 24.59 17.08
CA ILE A 230 -2.05 25.55 16.50
C ILE A 230 -1.69 25.20 15.06
N PRO A 231 -1.33 23.95 14.71
CA PRO A 231 -1.14 23.63 13.30
C PRO A 231 -2.44 23.73 12.48
N LEU A 232 -3.63 23.57 13.08
CA LEU A 232 -4.90 23.89 12.40
C LEU A 232 -5.09 25.39 12.15
N VAL A 233 -4.65 26.27 13.06
CA VAL A 233 -4.59 27.73 12.84
C VAL A 233 -3.71 28.02 11.63
N CYS A 234 -2.55 27.38 11.53
CA CYS A 234 -1.67 27.56 10.37
C CYS A 234 -2.29 27.08 9.05
N LEU A 235 -3.11 26.02 9.07
CA LEU A 235 -3.88 25.62 7.90
C LEU A 235 -5.02 26.59 7.58
N HIS A 236 -5.66 27.17 8.60
CA HIS A 236 -6.67 28.20 8.41
C HIS A 236 -6.08 29.44 7.73
N ASP A 237 -4.89 29.87 8.13
CA ASP A 237 -4.18 31.00 7.54
C ASP A 237 -4.04 30.86 6.02
N ILE A 238 -3.75 29.65 5.53
CA ILE A 238 -3.67 29.36 4.09
C ILE A 238 -4.99 29.63 3.36
N LEU A 239 -6.15 29.40 4.00
CA LEU A 239 -7.48 29.59 3.41
C LEU A 239 -7.89 31.07 3.28
N VAL A 240 -7.28 31.94 4.10
CA VAL A 240 -7.57 33.37 4.22
C VAL A 240 -6.40 34.26 3.78
N PHE A 241 -5.29 33.67 3.33
CA PHE A 241 -4.13 34.39 2.82
C PHE A 241 -4.39 34.97 1.43
N ASP A 242 -4.13 36.26 1.26
CA ASP A 242 -4.13 36.91 -0.05
C ASP A 242 -2.73 36.99 -0.64
N ARG A 243 -2.53 36.33 -1.78
CA ARG A 243 -1.26 36.31 -2.51
C ARG A 243 -0.84 37.67 -3.08
N LYS A 244 -1.78 38.60 -3.28
CA LYS A 244 -1.46 39.92 -3.87
C LYS A 244 -0.91 40.87 -2.82
N THR A 245 -1.56 40.92 -1.67
CA THR A 245 -1.18 41.82 -0.57
C THR A 245 -0.23 41.17 0.43
N GLU A 246 -0.09 39.84 0.39
CA GLU A 246 0.61 39.04 1.40
C GLU A 246 0.08 39.30 2.82
N LEU A 247 -1.25 39.40 2.94
CA LEU A 247 -1.97 39.64 4.20
C LEU A 247 -2.87 38.46 4.55
N LEU A 248 -3.05 38.26 5.86
CA LEU A 248 -3.98 37.28 6.45
C LEU A 248 -5.24 38.01 6.92
N TYR A 249 -6.41 37.51 6.52
CA TYR A 249 -7.70 38.11 6.89
C TYR A 249 -8.45 37.22 7.88
N ASN A 250 -9.11 37.82 8.87
CA ASN A 250 -9.88 37.09 9.87
C ASN A 250 -11.19 36.47 9.33
N THR A 251 -11.64 36.88 8.14
CA THR A 251 -12.91 36.46 7.52
C THR A 251 -12.77 36.23 6.01
N MET A 252 -13.64 35.40 5.44
CA MET A 252 -13.75 35.18 3.97
C MET A 252 -14.29 36.42 3.23
N GLU A 253 -15.02 37.29 3.93
CA GLU A 253 -15.34 38.63 3.48
C GLU A 253 -14.10 39.49 3.80
N PHE A 254 -13.54 40.14 2.78
CA PHE A 254 -12.36 41.02 2.84
C PHE A 254 -12.64 42.32 3.64
N THR A 255 -13.29 42.21 4.78
CA THR A 255 -13.51 43.29 5.72
C THR A 255 -12.23 43.46 6.54
N THR A 256 -11.34 44.26 5.97
CA THR A 256 -10.39 45.17 6.64
C THR A 256 -10.00 44.76 8.06
N LEU A 257 -9.09 43.79 8.18
CA LEU A 257 -7.97 43.96 9.11
C LEU A 257 -6.78 44.43 8.29
N SER A 258 -6.61 45.74 8.34
CA SER A 258 -5.61 46.56 7.67
C SER A 258 -4.19 45.95 7.63
N SER A 259 -3.44 46.33 6.60
CA SER A 259 -1.99 46.19 6.42
C SER A 259 -1.14 46.42 7.69
N ASN A 260 -1.68 47.06 8.73
CA ASN A 260 -1.06 47.24 10.03
C ASN A 260 -0.83 45.92 10.81
N ASN A 261 -1.62 44.86 10.53
CA ASN A 261 -1.46 43.57 11.23
C ASN A 261 -0.19 42.82 10.79
N LYS A 262 0.26 43.01 9.53
CA LYS A 262 1.54 42.45 9.06
C LYS A 262 2.68 43.01 9.91
N ASN A 263 2.74 44.32 10.09
CA ASN A 263 3.80 44.94 10.90
C ASN A 263 3.78 44.44 12.35
N LEU A 264 2.59 44.23 12.94
CA LEU A 264 2.46 43.65 14.28
C LEU A 264 3.00 42.20 14.30
N CYS A 265 2.53 41.30 13.45
CA CYS A 265 3.05 39.92 13.41
C CYS A 265 4.59 39.88 13.23
N TYR A 266 5.15 40.74 12.38
CA TYR A 266 6.60 40.85 12.20
C TYR A 266 7.33 41.40 13.44
N LEU A 267 6.73 42.33 14.19
CA LEU A 267 7.28 42.86 15.44
C LEU A 267 7.32 41.80 16.54
N PHE A 268 6.27 40.99 16.69
CA PHE A 268 6.15 40.05 17.80
C PHE A 268 6.80 38.69 17.52
N TYR A 269 6.63 38.15 16.31
CA TYR A 269 7.21 36.85 15.95
C TYR A 269 8.63 36.96 15.37
N GLY A 270 9.00 38.15 14.89
CA GLY A 270 10.29 38.44 14.30
C GLY A 270 10.30 38.23 12.79
N TYR A 271 11.14 39.01 12.11
CA TYR A 271 11.19 39.10 10.65
C TYR A 271 11.51 37.78 9.95
N GLU A 272 12.55 37.07 10.42
CA GLU A 272 13.00 35.81 9.81
C GLU A 272 11.93 34.72 9.90
N ARG A 273 11.31 34.55 11.09
CA ARG A 273 10.24 33.56 11.30
C ARG A 273 9.02 33.85 10.44
N MET A 274 8.57 35.10 10.39
CA MET A 274 7.42 35.47 9.58
C MET A 274 7.69 35.22 8.09
N ASN A 275 8.87 35.55 7.58
CA ASN A 275 9.22 35.23 6.19
C ASN A 275 9.25 33.73 5.91
N ASN A 276 9.80 32.93 6.83
CA ASN A 276 9.79 31.47 6.72
C ASN A 276 8.35 30.93 6.70
N TYR A 277 7.47 31.50 7.53
CA TYR A 277 6.06 31.14 7.61
C TYR A 277 5.29 31.51 6.34
N ILE A 278 5.47 32.73 5.82
CA ILE A 278 4.87 33.16 4.54
C ILE A 278 5.38 32.30 3.38
N SER A 279 6.68 31.99 3.35
CA SER A 279 7.26 31.08 2.34
C SER A 279 6.65 29.67 2.40
N TYR A 280 6.41 29.16 3.62
CA TYR A 280 5.68 27.91 3.84
C TYR A 280 4.25 28.00 3.28
N ILE A 281 3.49 29.06 3.59
CA ILE A 281 2.14 29.27 3.06
C ILE A 281 2.15 29.24 1.52
N HIS A 282 3.05 29.98 0.87
CA HIS A 282 3.18 29.97 -0.59
C HIS A 282 3.48 28.57 -1.14
N THR A 283 4.36 27.83 -0.48
CA THR A 283 4.72 26.46 -0.86
C THR A 283 3.49 25.56 -0.84
N ILE A 284 2.67 25.62 0.21
CA ILE A 284 1.45 24.82 0.30
C ILE A 284 0.43 25.25 -0.74
N ILE A 285 0.13 26.55 -0.89
CA ILE A 285 -0.86 27.03 -1.88
C ILE A 285 -0.48 26.56 -3.29
N ASN A 286 0.80 26.61 -3.65
CA ASN A 286 1.28 26.11 -4.93
C ASN A 286 1.19 24.57 -5.03
N LEU A 287 1.45 23.84 -3.94
CA LEU A 287 1.32 22.38 -3.90
C LEU A 287 -0.12 21.91 -4.15
N ILE A 288 -1.11 22.64 -3.63
CA ILE A 288 -2.53 22.28 -3.72
C ILE A 288 -3.27 22.99 -4.87
N ASP A 289 -2.57 23.74 -5.72
CA ASP A 289 -3.16 24.53 -6.81
C ASP A 289 -4.29 25.46 -6.31
N ASN A 290 -4.10 26.07 -5.14
CA ASN A 290 -5.07 26.95 -4.46
C ASN A 290 -6.43 26.29 -4.15
N ASP A 291 -6.49 24.97 -4.06
CA ASP A 291 -7.71 24.25 -3.75
C ASP A 291 -8.06 24.25 -2.25
N LYS A 292 -9.02 25.09 -1.87
CA LYS A 292 -9.47 25.24 -0.48
C LYS A 292 -9.98 23.92 0.15
N MET A 293 -10.58 23.05 -0.65
CA MET A 293 -11.13 21.78 -0.14
C MET A 293 -10.03 20.85 0.35
N THR A 294 -8.89 20.80 -0.35
CA THR A 294 -7.70 20.05 0.08
C THR A 294 -7.25 20.47 1.48
N ILE A 295 -7.24 21.77 1.79
CA ILE A 295 -6.88 22.26 3.14
C ILE A 295 -7.93 21.87 4.18
N GLN A 296 -9.23 22.00 3.89
CA GLN A 296 -10.29 21.61 4.82
C GLN A 296 -10.23 20.10 5.14
N LEU A 297 -9.94 19.25 4.16
CA LEU A 297 -9.70 17.84 4.37
C LEU A 297 -8.41 17.59 5.18
N LEU A 298 -7.34 18.32 4.89
CA LEU A 298 -6.08 18.23 5.63
C LEU A 298 -6.26 18.63 7.10
N MET A 299 -7.10 19.63 7.40
CA MET A 299 -7.49 19.97 8.77
C MET A 299 -8.16 18.80 9.48
N LEU A 300 -9.06 18.07 8.80
CA LEU A 300 -9.70 16.89 9.37
C LEU A 300 -8.74 15.70 9.52
N VAL A 301 -7.82 15.51 8.57
CA VAL A 301 -6.74 14.50 8.72
C VAL A 301 -5.88 14.81 9.94
N LEU A 302 -5.53 16.08 10.14
CA LEU A 302 -4.62 16.53 11.19
C LEU A 302 -5.25 16.49 12.59
N ILE A 303 -6.52 16.90 12.76
CA ILE A 303 -7.15 16.90 14.10
C ILE A 303 -7.21 15.50 14.70
N PHE A 304 -7.42 14.46 13.88
CA PHE A 304 -7.44 13.06 14.32
C PHE A 304 -6.05 12.39 14.30
N LEU A 305 -5.00 13.12 13.94
CA LEU A 305 -3.64 12.61 14.07
C LEU A 305 -3.27 12.64 15.55
N LYS A 306 -3.11 11.46 16.15
CA LYS A 306 -2.42 11.32 17.44
C LYS A 306 -1.00 11.83 17.20
N GLY A 307 -0.65 12.99 17.78
CA GLY A 307 0.55 13.76 17.45
C GLY A 307 1.78 12.90 17.22
N ALA A 308 2.48 13.14 16.11
CA ALA A 308 3.76 12.52 15.78
C ALA A 308 4.91 13.36 16.36
N THR A 309 4.74 13.89 17.56
CA THR A 309 5.73 14.75 18.20
C THR A 309 6.91 13.87 18.61
N ILE A 310 8.04 14.09 17.95
CA ILE A 310 9.31 13.36 18.14
C ILE A 310 9.81 13.48 19.60
N ASN A 311 9.32 14.47 20.37
CA ASN A 311 9.89 14.88 21.65
C ASN A 311 8.95 14.89 22.87
N ASP A 312 7.67 14.48 22.76
CA ASP A 312 6.79 14.44 23.95
C ASP A 312 6.80 13.05 24.59
N GLU A 313 7.47 12.93 25.74
CA GLU A 313 7.39 11.77 26.65
C GLU A 313 5.98 11.62 27.27
N GLN A 314 5.12 12.64 27.15
CA GLN A 314 3.72 12.57 27.55
C GLN A 314 2.90 11.87 26.44
N ILE A 315 2.88 10.53 26.48
CA ILE A 315 1.90 9.75 25.72
C ILE A 315 0.53 9.99 26.36
N TRP A 316 -0.25 10.93 25.82
CA TRP A 316 -1.64 11.12 26.23
C TRP A 316 -2.42 9.85 25.87
N LEU A 317 -2.93 9.18 26.91
CA LEU A 317 -3.73 7.97 26.79
C LEU A 317 -5.12 8.39 26.32
N LEU A 318 -5.34 8.35 25.01
CA LEU A 318 -6.69 8.40 24.45
C LEU A 318 -7.52 7.27 25.07
N SER A 319 -8.73 7.59 25.51
CA SER A 319 -9.67 6.64 26.09
C SER A 319 -10.12 5.63 25.03
N ASN A 320 -10.38 6.08 23.80
CA ASN A 320 -10.73 5.21 22.68
C ASN A 320 -9.88 5.52 21.42
N PRO A 321 -8.62 5.03 21.37
CA PRO A 321 -7.72 5.30 20.26
C PRO A 321 -8.22 4.69 18.93
N GLN A 322 -9.05 3.65 18.98
CA GLN A 322 -9.57 3.00 17.78
C GLN A 322 -10.54 3.92 17.02
N ASN A 323 -11.43 4.61 17.73
CA ASN A 323 -12.37 5.53 17.09
C ASN A 323 -11.66 6.73 16.45
N VAL A 324 -10.66 7.28 17.12
CA VAL A 324 -9.80 8.35 16.58
C VAL A 324 -9.07 7.88 15.33
N PHE A 325 -8.49 6.68 15.37
CA PHE A 325 -7.81 6.10 14.20
C PHE A 325 -8.76 5.84 13.03
N ASN A 326 -9.97 5.34 13.29
CA ASN A 326 -10.97 5.13 12.25
C ASN A 326 -11.41 6.45 11.59
N ALA A 327 -11.61 7.50 12.39
CA ALA A 327 -11.90 8.84 11.89
C ALA A 327 -10.74 9.39 11.05
N HIS A 328 -9.50 9.25 11.51
CA HIS A 328 -8.31 9.63 10.75
C HIS A 328 -8.24 8.92 9.39
N LEU A 329 -8.40 7.59 9.37
CA LEU A 329 -8.39 6.81 8.13
C LEU A 329 -9.50 7.24 7.16
N LYS A 330 -10.70 7.54 7.66
CA LYS A 330 -11.81 8.03 6.83
C LYS A 330 -11.41 9.28 6.06
N TYR A 331 -10.80 10.27 6.72
CA TYR A 331 -10.43 11.53 6.07
C TYR A 331 -9.17 11.43 5.21
N VAL A 332 -8.22 10.55 5.58
CA VAL A 332 -7.06 10.25 4.73
C VAL A 332 -7.51 9.62 3.41
N ASP A 333 -8.42 8.65 3.48
CA ASP A 333 -8.99 8.00 2.30
C ASP A 333 -9.83 8.97 1.46
N LEU A 334 -10.68 9.79 2.10
CA LEU A 334 -11.46 10.81 1.41
C LEU A 334 -10.57 11.85 0.71
N LEU A 335 -9.49 12.30 1.37
CA LEU A 335 -8.51 13.20 0.77
C LEU A 335 -7.84 12.58 -0.45
N PHE A 336 -7.39 11.32 -0.35
CA PHE A 336 -6.75 10.66 -1.47
C PHE A 336 -7.70 10.48 -2.65
N ARG A 337 -8.95 10.05 -2.40
CA ARG A 337 -9.97 9.90 -3.45
C ARG A 337 -10.38 11.24 -4.07
N TYR A 338 -10.40 12.31 -3.28
CA TYR A 338 -10.62 13.66 -3.78
C TYR A 338 -9.47 14.12 -4.72
N LEU A 339 -8.21 13.85 -4.35
CA LEU A 339 -7.06 14.13 -5.21
C LEU A 339 -7.11 13.30 -6.52
N MET A 340 -7.53 12.04 -6.43
CA MET A 340 -7.70 11.14 -7.57
C MET A 340 -8.81 11.58 -8.56
N GLU A 341 -9.81 12.34 -8.11
CA GLU A 341 -10.82 12.93 -9.01
C GLU A 341 -10.24 14.11 -9.81
N LYS A 342 -9.25 14.83 -9.26
CA LYS A 342 -8.67 16.04 -9.87
C LYS A 342 -7.38 15.77 -10.66
N PHE A 343 -6.64 14.74 -10.28
CA PHE A 343 -5.31 14.46 -10.81
C PHE A 343 -5.17 12.98 -11.18
N LEU A 344 -4.27 12.69 -12.12
CA LEU A 344 -3.87 11.32 -12.42
C LEU A 344 -3.21 10.66 -11.20
N PHE A 345 -3.28 9.33 -11.12
CA PHE A 345 -2.80 8.55 -9.98
C PHE A 345 -1.41 8.94 -9.50
N ASP A 346 -0.43 9.00 -10.40
CA ASP A 346 0.95 9.31 -10.05
C ASP A 346 1.09 10.72 -9.43
N ILE A 347 0.35 11.70 -9.96
CA ILE A 347 0.36 13.07 -9.46
C ILE A 347 -0.35 13.15 -8.10
N ALA A 348 -1.49 12.44 -7.95
CA ALA A 348 -2.23 12.38 -6.69
C ALA A 348 -1.37 11.77 -5.57
N VAL A 349 -0.64 10.69 -5.85
CA VAL A 349 0.31 10.07 -4.91
C VAL A 349 1.41 11.05 -4.52
N ILE A 350 2.05 11.73 -5.49
CA ILE A 350 3.10 12.71 -5.21
C ILE A 350 2.55 13.86 -4.35
N LYS A 351 1.37 14.39 -4.66
CA LYS A 351 0.72 15.43 -3.85
C LYS A 351 0.43 14.93 -2.44
N MET A 352 -0.10 13.72 -2.28
CA MET A 352 -0.38 13.13 -0.97
C MET A 352 0.89 12.99 -0.12
N ILE A 353 1.98 12.46 -0.70
CA ILE A 353 3.27 12.33 0.00
C ILE A 353 3.78 13.71 0.44
N ARG A 354 3.78 14.69 -0.48
CA ARG A 354 4.22 16.06 -0.16
C ARG A 354 3.34 16.72 0.90
N LEU A 355 2.03 16.47 0.90
CA LEU A 355 1.13 16.97 1.94
C LEU A 355 1.50 16.38 3.31
N VAL A 356 1.75 15.07 3.38
CA VAL A 356 2.20 14.39 4.60
C VAL A 356 3.56 14.91 5.08
N GLU A 357 4.53 15.11 4.19
CA GLU A 357 5.83 15.72 4.54
C GLU A 357 5.66 17.11 5.16
N ASN A 358 4.72 17.90 4.64
CA ASN A 358 4.45 19.24 5.15
C ASN A 358 3.68 19.23 6.48
N ILE A 359 2.91 18.19 6.81
CA ILE A 359 2.32 18.04 8.15
C ILE A 359 3.41 18.05 9.23
N PHE A 360 4.51 17.32 9.03
CA PHE A 360 5.61 17.28 10.01
C PHE A 360 6.31 18.65 10.13
N LYS A 361 6.53 19.34 9.01
CA LYS A 361 7.10 20.70 9.01
C LYS A 361 6.19 21.70 9.71
N LEU A 362 4.88 21.55 9.53
CA LEU A 362 3.87 22.36 10.18
C LEU A 362 3.90 22.14 11.69
N GLN A 363 3.93 20.88 12.14
CA GLN A 363 4.03 20.54 13.56
C GLN A 363 5.28 21.12 14.21
N ALA A 364 6.45 21.02 13.56
CA ALA A 364 7.69 21.63 14.04
C ALA A 364 7.59 23.16 14.12
N THR A 365 7.05 23.81 13.08
CA THR A 365 6.83 25.27 13.06
C THR A 365 5.87 25.70 14.17
N SER A 366 4.78 24.95 14.40
CA SER A 366 3.82 25.23 15.46
C SER A 366 4.44 25.08 16.86
N GLN A 367 5.36 24.15 17.06
CA GLN A 367 6.09 24.02 18.31
C GLN A 367 7.02 25.22 18.58
N ASP A 368 7.79 25.67 17.56
CA ASP A 368 8.63 26.88 17.70
C ASP A 368 7.78 28.11 18.03
N PHE A 369 6.61 28.25 17.38
CA PHE A 369 5.65 29.33 17.66
C PHE A 369 5.15 29.29 19.11
N GLN A 370 4.70 28.12 19.58
CA GLN A 370 4.24 27.95 20.96
C GLN A 370 5.37 28.24 21.97
N GLU A 371 6.58 27.76 21.74
CA GLU A 371 7.73 28.05 22.62
C GLU A 371 8.04 29.54 22.70
N LYS A 372 8.00 30.25 21.57
CA LYS A 372 8.23 31.69 21.53
C LYS A 372 7.16 32.43 22.35
N ILE A 373 5.88 32.11 22.12
CA ILE A 373 4.79 32.72 22.89
C ILE A 373 4.95 32.43 24.38
N ARG A 374 5.27 31.19 24.78
CA ARG A 374 5.49 30.84 26.19
C ARG A 374 6.59 31.69 26.83
N ARG A 375 7.71 31.91 26.14
CA ARG A 375 8.82 32.73 26.65
C ARG A 375 8.39 34.18 26.86
N ASP A 376 7.67 34.74 25.91
CA ASP A 376 7.25 36.15 25.92
C ASP A 376 6.05 36.41 26.87
N ALA A 377 5.26 35.36 27.14
CA ALA A 377 4.08 35.40 28.00
C ALA A 377 4.37 35.27 29.50
N THR A 378 5.62 35.01 29.91
CA THR A 378 6.01 34.67 31.29
C THR A 378 5.62 35.72 32.34
N THR A 379 5.40 36.98 31.93
CA THR A 379 5.08 38.09 32.84
C THR A 379 3.68 38.65 32.67
N VAL A 380 2.80 38.01 31.87
CA VAL A 380 1.55 38.64 31.43
C VAL A 380 0.31 37.75 31.58
N GLU A 381 -0.80 38.36 31.98
CA GLU A 381 -2.07 37.66 32.18
C GLU A 381 -2.74 37.35 30.84
N ILE A 382 -2.52 36.12 30.34
CA ILE A 382 -3.18 35.60 29.14
C ILE A 382 -4.51 34.93 29.50
N HIS A 383 -5.51 35.06 28.62
CA HIS A 383 -6.80 34.41 28.76
C HIS A 383 -6.70 32.88 28.94
N PRO A 384 -7.52 32.28 29.83
CA PRO A 384 -7.40 30.87 30.21
C PRO A 384 -7.39 29.89 29.03
N LEU A 385 -8.26 30.10 28.03
CA LEU A 385 -8.27 29.29 26.82
C LEU A 385 -6.90 29.26 26.14
N MET A 386 -6.28 30.43 25.89
CA MET A 386 -4.99 30.49 25.21
C MET A 386 -3.88 29.88 26.07
N LYS A 387 -3.91 30.06 27.40
CA LYS A 387 -2.97 29.36 28.31
C LYS A 387 -3.05 27.84 28.15
N THR A 388 -4.26 27.28 28.09
CA THR A 388 -4.46 25.84 27.86
C THR A 388 -3.99 25.39 26.48
N LEU A 389 -4.33 26.14 25.42
CA LEU A 389 -3.94 25.81 24.04
C LEU A 389 -2.44 25.96 23.77
N LEU A 390 -1.76 26.83 24.52
CA LEU A 390 -0.31 27.04 24.44
C LEU A 390 0.48 26.08 25.36
N GLY A 391 -0.20 25.28 26.20
CA GLY A 391 0.44 24.37 27.15
C GLY A 391 1.15 25.10 28.30
N MET A 392 0.59 26.22 28.77
CA MET A 392 1.09 27.03 29.89
C MET A 392 0.47 26.67 31.24
N THR A 393 -0.39 25.65 31.30
CA THR A 393 -1.13 25.18 32.48
C THR A 393 -1.00 23.69 32.67
#